data_AF-A0A1H1FIF6-F1
#
_entry.id   AF-A0A1H1FIF6-F1
#
_cell.length_a   1.000
_cell.length_b   1.000
_cell.length_c   1.000
_cell.angle_alpha   90.00
_cell.angle_beta   90.00
_cell.angle_gamma   90.00
#
_symmetry.space_group_name_H-M   'P 1'
#
loop_
_entity.id
_entity.type
_entity.pdbx_description
1 polymer ?
#
loop_
_entity_poly.entity_id
_entity_poly.type
_entity_poly.pdbx_seq_one_letter_code
_entity_poly.pdbx_strand_id
1 'polypeptide(L)' 'MQHEAAHHWRTSSYSNDIGQCVEVALTPEAVGIRDTKDRSGGTLAVHPRAWAGFVNRLKTGEYDRG' A
#
# COMPACT_ATOMS: atom_id res chain seq x y z
N MET A 1 -1.33 -9.14 -21.17
CA MET A 1 -1.50 -7.69 -21.43
C MET A 1 -2.06 -7.11 -20.15
N GLN A 2 -1.22 -6.43 -19.38
CA GLN A 2 -1.50 -5.99 -18.01
C GLN A 2 -2.44 -4.78 -18.09
N HIS A 3 -3.61 -4.86 -17.43
CA HIS A 3 -4.44 -3.69 -17.20
C HIS A 3 -3.75 -2.83 -16.13
N GLU A 4 -2.84 -1.96 -16.55
CA GLU A 4 -2.38 -0.81 -15.77
C GLU A 4 -3.56 0.17 -15.69
N ALA A 5 -4.55 -0.14 -14.86
CA ALA A 5 -5.59 0.82 -14.53
C ALA A 5 -4.88 2.04 -13.93
N ALA A 6 -5.16 3.20 -14.51
CA ALA A 6 -4.58 4.51 -14.20
C ALA A 6 -4.89 4.95 -12.76
N HIS A 7 -4.31 4.27 -11.79
CA HIS A 7 -4.38 4.58 -10.38
C HIS A 7 -3.05 5.19 -10.00
N HIS A 8 -3.08 6.42 -9.47
CA HIS A 8 -1.89 7.18 -9.15
C HIS A 8 -1.14 6.49 -8.00
N TRP A 9 -0.22 5.60 -8.35
CA TRP A 9 0.67 4.94 -7.40
C TRP A 9 1.52 5.98 -6.71
N ARG A 10 1.49 5.99 -5.38
CA ARG A 10 2.33 6.84 -4.55
C ARG A 10 3.36 5.96 -3.85
N THR A 11 4.63 6.23 -4.11
CA THR A 11 5.75 5.68 -3.35
C THR A 11 5.88 6.40 -2.01
N SER A 12 6.17 5.66 -0.94
CA SER A 12 6.38 6.26 0.39
C SER A 12 7.58 7.21 0.39
N SER A 13 7.48 8.36 1.07
CA SER A 13 8.60 9.30 1.23
C SER A 13 9.71 8.78 2.15
N TYR A 14 9.48 7.66 2.84
CA TYR A 14 10.49 6.96 3.64
C TYR A 14 11.29 5.93 2.82
N SER A 15 11.06 5.88 1.50
CA SER A 15 11.77 4.97 0.60
C SER A 15 13.17 5.50 0.30
N ASN A 16 14.21 4.73 0.62
CA ASN A 16 15.57 4.92 0.13
C ASN A 16 16.11 3.58 -0.41
N ASP A 17 17.31 3.57 -1.02
CA ASP A 17 17.90 2.32 -1.56
C ASP A 17 18.01 1.19 -0.53
N ILE A 18 18.01 1.55 0.77
CA ILE A 18 18.24 0.67 1.91
C ILE A 18 16.95 0.38 2.72
N GLY A 19 15.77 0.94 2.37
CA GLY A 19 14.57 0.78 3.22
C GLY A 19 13.22 1.26 2.65
N GLN A 20 12.17 0.52 3.03
CA GLN A 20 10.71 0.69 2.85
C GLN A 20 10.18 0.89 1.42
N CYS A 21 10.06 -0.22 0.69
CA CYS A 21 9.75 -0.29 -0.74
C CYS A 21 8.28 -0.65 -0.98
N VAL A 22 7.36 0.24 -0.58
CA VAL A 22 5.92 0.01 -0.80
C VAL A 22 5.34 1.13 -1.65
N GLU A 23 4.60 0.74 -2.68
CA GLU A 23 3.73 1.60 -3.48
C GLU A 23 2.27 1.35 -3.08
N VAL A 24 1.49 2.43 -2.96
CA VAL A 24 0.05 2.35 -2.69
C VAL A 24 -0.73 3.08 -3.78
N ALA A 25 -1.80 2.46 -4.28
CA ALA A 25 -2.78 3.06 -5.16
C ALA A 25 -4.12 3.15 -4.44
N LEU A 26 -4.68 4.36 -4.37
CA LEU A 26 -6.00 4.60 -3.79
C LEU A 26 -7.02 4.78 -4.91
N THR A 27 -8.08 3.98 -4.89
CA THR A 27 -9.20 4.06 -5.82
C THR A 27 -10.52 4.00 -5.05
N PRO A 28 -11.65 4.40 -5.67
CA PRO A 28 -12.96 4.24 -5.04
C PRO A 28 -13.32 2.80 -4.70
N GLU A 29 -12.77 1.83 -5.44
CA GLU A 29 -13.14 0.41 -5.35
C GLU A 29 -12.15 -0.41 -4.52
N ALA A 30 -10.87 -0.01 -4.51
CA ALA A 30 -9.80 -0.76 -3.87
C ALA A 30 -8.62 0.12 -3.46
N VAL A 31 -7.86 -0.39 -2.49
CA VAL A 31 -6.51 0.08 -2.18
C VAL A 31 -5.53 -1.01 -2.59
N GLY A 32 -4.71 -0.70 -3.59
CA GLY A 32 -3.63 -1.56 -4.06
C GLY A 32 -2.35 -1.31 -3.27
N ILE A 33 -1.68 -2.37 -2.84
CA ILE A 33 -0.44 -2.33 -2.08
C ILE A 33 0.53 -3.32 -2.74
N ARG A 34 1.73 -2.88 -3.10
CA ARG A 34 2.75 -3.76 -3.67
C ARG A 34 4.15 -3.37 -3.23
N ASP A 35 5.06 -4.33 -3.34
CA ASP A 35 6.48 -4.07 -3.17
C ASP A 35 7.02 -3.35 -4.41
N THR A 36 7.66 -2.20 -4.21
CA THR A 36 8.30 -1.42 -5.27
C THR A 36 9.46 -2.19 -5.91
N LYS A 37 10.16 -3.02 -5.13
CA LYS A 37 11.33 -3.82 -5.55
C LYS A 37 10.94 -5.17 -6.13
N ASP A 38 9.79 -5.72 -5.77
CA ASP A 38 9.25 -6.95 -6.34
C ASP A 38 7.82 -6.76 -6.89
N ARG A 39 7.73 -6.03 -8.00
CA ARG A 39 6.44 -5.85 -8.70
C ARG A 39 5.88 -7.16 -9.26
N SER A 40 6.73 -8.15 -9.52
CA SER A 40 6.34 -9.48 -9.99
C SER A 40 5.70 -10.35 -8.91
N GLY A 41 5.99 -10.09 -7.64
CA GLY A 41 5.40 -10.76 -6.48
C GLY A 41 3.89 -10.51 -6.33
N GLY A 42 3.33 -9.56 -7.07
CA GLY A 42 1.90 -9.30 -7.16
C GLY A 42 1.46 -8.05 -6.41
N THR A 43 0.14 -7.88 -6.26
CA THR A 43 -0.47 -6.72 -5.60
C THR A 43 -1.57 -7.19 -4.67
N LEU A 44 -1.50 -6.76 -3.41
CA LEU A 44 -2.59 -6.92 -2.47
C LEU A 44 -3.64 -5.84 -2.76
N ALA A 45 -4.90 -6.24 -2.95
CA ALA A 45 -6.03 -5.33 -3.09
C ALA A 45 -6.97 -5.49 -1.90
N VAL A 46 -7.22 -4.39 -1.17
CA VAL A 46 -8.14 -4.37 -0.03
C VAL A 46 -9.24 -3.34 -0.23
N HIS A 47 -10.40 -3.56 0.38
CA HIS A 47 -11.50 -2.59 0.32
C HIS A 47 -11.11 -1.28 1.04
N PRO A 48 -11.45 -0.08 0.52
CA PRO A 48 -11.02 1.20 1.09
C PRO A 48 -11.41 1.40 2.55
N ARG A 49 -12.59 0.90 2.96
CA ARG A 49 -13.04 0.94 4.37
C ARG A 49 -12.13 0.14 5.31
N ALA A 50 -11.64 -1.01 4.86
CA ALA A 50 -10.74 -1.84 5.66
C ALA A 50 -9.37 -1.18 5.80
N TRP A 51 -8.86 -0.59 4.72
CA TRP A 51 -7.63 0.19 4.72
C TRP A 51 -7.69 1.38 5.70
N ALA A 52 -8.77 2.17 5.67
CA ALA A 52 -8.95 3.28 6.59
C ALA A 52 -8.95 2.83 8.06
N GLY A 53 -9.65 1.72 8.37
CA GLY A 53 -9.65 1.14 9.70
C GLY A 53 -8.26 0.67 10.15
N PHE A 54 -7.51 0.02 9.25
CA PHE A 54 -6.14 -0.41 9.51
C PHE A 54 -5.21 0.77 9.81
N VAL A 55 -5.21 1.81 8.96
CA VAL A 55 -4.38 3.01 9.15
C VAL A 55 -4.70 3.72 10.46
N ASN A 56 -5.97 3.81 10.84
CA ASN A 56 -6.35 4.41 12.11
C ASN A 56 -5.79 3.63 13.30
N ARG A 57 -5.86 2.30 13.27
CA ARG A 57 -5.30 1.46 14.35
C ARG A 57 -3.77 1.50 14.43
N LEU A 58 -3.09 1.62 13.28
CA LEU A 58 -1.65 1.90 13.26
C LEU A 58 -1.33 3.23 13.95
N LYS A 59 -2.09 4.29 13.65
CA LYS A 59 -1.87 5.61 14.28
C LYS A 59 -2.11 5.63 15.79
N THR A 60 -3.00 4.75 16.30
CA THR A 60 -3.26 4.62 17.73
C THR A 60 -2.28 3.68 18.43
N GLY A 61 -1.29 3.14 17.70
CA GLY A 61 -0.30 2.21 18.24
C GLY A 61 -0.88 0.87 18.66
N GLU A 62 -2.06 0.49 18.15
CA GLU A 62 -2.73 -0.76 18.55
C GLU A 62 -1.88 -1.99 18.20
N TYR A 63 -1.09 -1.88 17.14
CA TYR A 63 -0.19 -2.90 16.63
C TYR A 63 1.27 -2.73 17.10
N ASP A 64 1.56 -1.73 17.92
CA ASP A 64 2.93 -1.44 18.40
C ASP A 64 3.33 -2.31 19.60
N ARG A 65 2.48 -3.27 19.99
CA ARG A 65 2.80 -4.26 21.02
C ARG A 65 3.82 -5.27 20.48
N GLY A 66 5.10 -4.90 20.58
CA GLY A 66 6.29 -5.74 20.49
C GLY A 66 7.05 -5.76 21.81
#